data_AF-A0A1J4U9K3-F1
#
_entry.id   AF-A0A1J4U9K3-F1
#
_cell.length_a   1.000
_cell.length_b   1.000
_cell.length_c   1.000
_cell.angle_alpha   90.00
_cell.angle_beta   90.00
_cell.angle_gamma   90.00
#
_symmetry.space_group_name_H-M   'P 1'
#
loop_
_entity.id
_entity.type
_entity.pdbx_description
1 polymer ?
#
loop_
_entity_poly.entity_id
_entity_poly.type
_entity_poly.pdbx_seq_one_letter_code
_entity_poly.pdbx_strand_id
1 'polypeptide(L)' 'MNKKGFTLIELLVVIAIIGVLSTLAVVALGSARQKANDAKRLSDMKQVQTALELYYTDHNAYPTSTTAMSIGVT' A
#
# COMPACT_ATOMS: atom_id res chain seq x y z
N MET A 1 1.21 52.92 -6.65
CA MET A 1 1.63 51.67 -5.96
C MET A 1 2.09 50.69 -7.04
N ASN A 2 3.40 50.59 -7.27
CA ASN A 2 3.94 49.78 -8.36
C ASN A 2 3.96 48.31 -7.95
N LYS A 3 3.01 47.53 -8.46
CA LYS A 3 3.03 46.07 -8.35
C LYS A 3 4.14 45.56 -9.26
N LYS A 4 5.23 45.04 -8.68
CA LYS A 4 6.23 44.29 -9.44
C LYS A 4 5.57 43.00 -9.93
N GLY A 5 5.53 42.80 -11.25
CA GLY A 5 5.07 41.55 -11.85
C GLY A 5 6.17 40.49 -11.76
N PHE A 6 5.76 39.21 -11.74
CA PHE A 6 6.67 38.07 -11.87
C PHE A 6 7.37 38.13 -13.23
N THR A 7 8.65 37.77 -13.26
CA THR A 7 9.39 37.62 -14.51
C THR A 7 9.11 36.26 -15.13
N LEU A 8 9.17 36.19 -16.46
CA LEU A 8 8.98 34.93 -17.20
C LEU A 8 10.02 33.88 -16.82
N ILE A 9 11.24 34.30 -16.48
CA ILE A 9 12.33 33.38 -16.12
C ILE A 9 12.11 32.75 -14.74
N GLU A 10 11.52 33.48 -13.79
CA GLU A 10 11.14 32.91 -12.49
C GLU A 10 10.11 31.80 -12.66
N LEU A 11 9.08 32.01 -13.50
CA LEU A 11 8.08 30.98 -13.78
C LEU A 11 8.67 29.78 -14.52
N LEU A 12 9.61 30.01 -15.45
CA LEU A 12 10.25 28.96 -16.24
C LEU A 12 11.10 28.02 -15.36
N VAL A 13 11.88 28.57 -14.42
CA VAL A 13 12.69 27.77 -13.50
C VAL A 13 11.80 26.94 -12.57
N VAL A 14 10.67 27.50 -12.11
CA VAL A 14 9.73 26.80 -11.23
C VAL A 14 9.13 25.56 -11.92
N ILE A 15 8.63 25.69 -13.15
CA ILE A 15 8.06 24.54 -13.87
C ILE A 15 9.12 23.49 -14.22
N ALA A 16 10.37 23.90 -14.46
CA ALA A 16 11.47 22.98 -14.69
C ALA A 16 11.77 22.14 -13.44
N ILE A 17 11.83 22.78 -12.26
CA ILE A 17 12.05 22.08 -10.99
C ILE A 17 10.87 21.16 -10.67
N ILE A 18 9.63 21.62 -10.83
CA ILE A 18 8.42 20.79 -10.62
C ILE A 18 8.43 19.58 -11.56
N GLY A 19 8.82 19.76 -12.82
CA GLY A 19 8.94 18.68 -13.80
C GLY A 19 9.90 17.59 -13.33
N VAL A 20 11.11 17.96 -12.91
CA VAL A 20 12.12 17.00 -12.40
C VAL A 20 11.65 16.29 -11.14
N LEU A 21 11.08 17.02 -10.17
CA LEU A 21 10.59 16.42 -8.93
C LEU A 21 9.40 15.47 -9.18
N SER A 22 8.53 15.81 -10.14
CA SER A 22 7.34 15.02 -10.45
C SER A 22 7.67 13.63 -11.04
N THR A 23 8.68 13.53 -11.91
CA THR A 23 9.07 12.25 -12.51
C THR A 23 9.66 11.30 -11.47
N LEU A 24 10.52 11.82 -10.58
CA LEU A 24 11.08 11.04 -9.47
C LEU A 24 9.99 10.56 -8.50
N ALA A 25 9.00 11.40 -8.20
CA ALA A 25 7.88 11.04 -7.34
C ALA A 25 7.04 9.88 -7.90
N VAL A 26 6.78 9.88 -9.22
CA VAL A 26 6.00 8.81 -9.87
C VAL A 26 6.73 7.47 -9.81
N VAL A 27 8.04 7.45 -10.08
CA VAL A 27 8.86 6.23 -9.99
C VAL A 27 8.89 5.69 -8.55
N ALA A 28 9.07 6.57 -7.57
CA ALA A 28 9.06 6.20 -6.15
C ALA A 28 7.70 5.66 -5.68
N LEU A 29 6.59 6.21 -6.20
CA LEU A 29 5.24 5.75 -5.87
C LEU A 29 4.96 4.34 -6.40
N GLY A 30 5.47 3.99 -7.59
CA GLY A 30 5.30 2.66 -8.17
C GLY A 30 5.90 1.57 -7.27
N SER A 31 7.15 1.74 -6.84
CA SER A 31 7.84 0.80 -5.95
C SER A 31 7.20 0.76 -4.55
N ALA A 32 6.79 1.90 -4.01
CA ALA A 32 6.09 1.98 -2.72
C ALA A 32 4.76 1.21 -2.74
N ARG A 33 3.97 1.31 -3.82
CA ARG A 33 2.72 0.55 -3.98
C ARG A 33 2.94 -0.95 -4.01
N GLN A 34 3.96 -1.42 -4.73
CA GLN A 34 4.30 -2.84 -4.76
C GLN A 34 4.66 -3.35 -3.36
N LYS A 35 5.53 -2.63 -2.64
CA LYS A 35 5.89 -2.96 -1.26
C LYS A 35 4.69 -2.94 -0.31
N ALA A 36 3.77 -2.00 -0.47
CA ALA A 36 2.54 -1.94 0.31
C ALA A 36 1.63 -3.15 0.05
N ASN A 37 1.51 -3.59 -1.20
CA ASN A 37 0.75 -4.80 -1.55
C ASN A 37 1.39 -6.06 -0.94
N ASP A 38 2.71 -6.16 -0.98
CA ASP A 38 3.43 -7.30 -0.38
C ASP A 38 3.32 -7.28 1.15
N ALA A 39 3.40 -6.12 1.78
CA ALA A 39 3.16 -5.96 3.21
C ALA A 39 1.74 -6.36 3.60
N LYS A 40 0.73 -5.99 2.78
CA LYS A 40 -0.66 -6.41 3.00
C LYS A 40 -0.80 -7.93 2.91
N ARG A 41 -0.25 -8.55 1.88
CA ARG A 41 -0.26 -10.03 1.73
C ARG A 41 0.39 -10.73 2.92
N LEU A 42 1.53 -10.23 3.38
CA LEU A 42 2.20 -10.76 4.57
C LEU A 42 1.34 -10.61 5.83
N SER A 43 0.66 -9.47 6.00
CA SER A 43 -0.27 -9.24 7.10
C SER A 43 -1.48 -10.18 7.04
N ASP A 44 -2.03 -10.42 5.85
CA ASP A 44 -3.17 -11.30 5.64
C ASP A 44 -2.78 -12.76 5.97
N MET A 45 -1.60 -13.21 5.52
CA MET A 45 -1.08 -14.54 5.87
C MET A 45 -0.83 -14.71 7.37
N LYS A 46 -0.30 -13.69 8.04
CA LYS A 46 -0.13 -13.71 9.50
C LYS A 46 -1.47 -13.78 10.22
N GLN A 47 -2.49 -13.04 9.77
CA GLN A 47 -3.83 -13.12 10.35
C GLN A 47 -4.44 -14.51 10.21
N VAL A 48 -4.30 -15.14 9.03
CA VAL A 48 -4.76 -16.52 8.82
C VAL A 48 -3.99 -17.48 9.71
N GLN A 49 -2.67 -17.37 9.82
CA GLN A 49 -1.86 -18.20 10.72
C GLN A 49 -2.34 -18.08 12.17
N THR A 50 -2.52 -16.86 12.68
CA THR A 50 -3.02 -16.64 14.04
C THR A 50 -4.41 -17.23 14.24
N ALA A 51 -5.30 -17.12 13.25
CA ALA A 51 -6.63 -17.74 13.32
C ALA A 51 -6.56 -19.28 13.37
N LEU A 52 -5.63 -19.89 12.61
CA LEU A 52 -5.40 -21.33 12.64
C LEU A 52 -4.80 -21.80 13.96
N GLU A 53 -3.86 -21.04 14.52
CA GLU A 53 -3.27 -21.32 15.84
C GLU A 53 -4.30 -21.21 16.97
N LEU A 54 -5.20 -20.22 16.88
CA LEU A 54 -6.33 -20.08 17.81
C LEU A 54 -7.26 -21.30 17.71
N TYR A 55 -7.65 -21.71 16.50
CA TYR A 55 -8.48 -22.90 16.32
C TYR A 55 -7.81 -24.17 16.86
N TYR A 56 -6.50 -24.33 16.61
CA TYR A 56 -5.73 -25.46 17.11
C TYR A 56 -5.67 -25.48 18.64
N THR A 57 -5.56 -24.30 19.28
CA THR A 57 -5.59 -24.18 20.74
C THR A 57 -6.91 -24.67 21.33
N ASP A 58 -8.03 -24.40 20.66
CA ASP A 58 -9.36 -24.77 21.13
C ASP A 58 -9.73 -26.23 20.80
N HIS A 59 -9.30 -26.75 19.64
CA HIS A 59 -9.76 -28.04 19.11
C HIS A 59 -8.66 -29.12 19.04
N ASN A 60 -7.42 -28.81 19.43
CA ASN A 60 -6.23 -29.67 19.32
C ASN A 60 -5.99 -30.27 17.92
N ALA A 61 -6.57 -29.67 16.88
CA ALA A 61 -6.49 -30.11 15.50
C ALA A 61 -6.58 -28.89 14.58
N TYR A 62 -5.93 -28.94 13.42
CA TYR A 62 -6.10 -27.89 12.40
C TYR A 62 -7.45 -28.07 11.68
N PRO A 63 -8.08 -26.98 11.22
CA PRO A 63 -9.34 -27.08 10.50
C PRO A 63 -9.10 -27.84 9.19
N THR A 64 -9.80 -28.96 9.02
CA THR A 64 -9.84 -29.69 7.75
C THR A 64 -10.64 -28.87 6.74
N SER A 65 -10.29 -28.95 5.45
CA SER A 65 -10.88 -28.15 4.37
C SER A 65 -12.41 -28.19 4.31
N THR A 66 -13.04 -29.19 4.91
CA THR A 66 -14.49 -29.35 5.04
C THR A 66 -15.14 -28.33 5.98
N THR A 67 -14.41 -27.85 6.99
CA THR A 67 -14.95 -26.89 7.98
C THR A 67 -14.81 -25.44 7.50
N ALA A 68 -13.78 -25.16 6.69
CA ALA A 68 -13.52 -23.84 6.11
C ALA A 68 -14.58 -23.39 5.08
N MET A 69 -15.43 -24.30 4.58
CA MET A 69 -16.57 -23.95 3.73
C MET A 69 -17.78 -23.41 4.52
N SER A 70 -17.82 -23.55 5.85
CA SER A 70 -18.96 -23.06 6.67
C SER A 70 -18.78 -21.65 7.23
N ILE A 71 -17.60 -21.05 7.06
CA ILE A 71 -17.34 -19.65 7.44
C ILE A 71 -17.80 -18.73 6.31
N GLY A 72 -19.11 -18.59 6.16
CA GLY A 72 -19.74 -17.41 5.55
C GLY A 72 -20.34 -17.55 4.16
N VAL A 73 -20.45 -18.74 3.60
CA VAL A 73 -21.39 -19.04 2.51
C VAL A 73 -22.01 -20.40 2.83
N THR A 74 -23.34 -20.49 2.75
CA THR A 74 -24.13 -21.72 2.91
C THR A 74 -23.47 -22.95 2.30
#